data_AF-A0A3B1A0U3-F1
#
_entry.id   AF-A0A3B1A0U3-F1
#
_cell.length_a   1.000
_cell.length_b   1.000
_cell.length_c   1.000
_cell.angle_alpha   90.00
_cell.angle_beta   90.00
_cell.angle_gamma   90.00
#
_symmetry.space_group_name_H-M   'P 1'
#
loop_
_entity.id
_entity.type
_entity.pdbx_description
1 polymer ?
#
loop_
_entity_poly.entity_id
_entity_poly.type
_entity_poly.pdbx_seq_one_letter_code
_entity_poly.pdbx_strand_id
1 'polypeptide(L)'
;MISDQNQTAVWQWESDPFGGTTANDDVDGDGVAFVYNKRFAGQYYDSETGLHYNYFRYYDPSTGRYITSDPIGLRGGLNTYGYVGGNPANWSDPLGLVVWKGQFYSVGASVGLGAYTHWIFTLTSECIDGQKYKIKVSADVFGAEYSLPFGTTGGDISIDDGLGVIDPSGFEGTILIGGSSVAWGIGYSWTFISFNDGLITYNGHGVIGGVDVALFSEAFGESEVSILDKSKCSSCDKGE
;
A
#
# COMPACT_ATOMS: atom_id res chain seq x y z
N MET A 1 22.23 9.30 -11.37
CA MET A 1 23.43 9.22 -12.24
C MET A 1 23.71 7.75 -12.53
N ILE A 2 24.21 7.44 -13.73
CA ILE A 2 24.68 6.12 -14.13
C ILE A 2 26.12 6.28 -14.58
N SER A 3 26.97 5.37 -14.13
CA SER A 3 28.38 5.32 -14.51
C SER A 3 28.72 4.03 -15.23
N ASP A 4 29.73 4.08 -16.10
CA ASP A 4 30.29 2.91 -16.77
C ASP A 4 31.19 2.06 -15.83
N GLN A 5 31.84 1.04 -16.39
CA GLN A 5 32.76 0.17 -15.65
C GLN A 5 34.02 0.89 -15.15
N ASN A 6 34.35 2.06 -15.71
CA ASN A 6 35.48 2.89 -15.33
C ASN A 6 35.08 4.01 -14.35
N GLN A 7 33.83 4.03 -13.88
CA GLN A 7 33.25 5.06 -13.01
C GLN A 7 33.09 6.44 -13.69
N THR A 8 33.17 6.49 -15.01
CA THR A 8 32.83 7.69 -15.78
C THR A 8 31.31 7.81 -15.83
N ALA A 9 30.77 8.98 -15.49
CA ALA A 9 29.33 9.24 -15.59
C ALA A 9 28.93 9.31 -17.06
N VAL A 10 28.01 8.44 -17.48
CA VAL A 10 27.47 8.39 -18.85
C VAL A 10 26.06 8.96 -18.93
N TRP A 11 25.39 9.11 -17.78
CA TRP A 11 24.05 9.70 -17.71
C TRP A 11 23.82 10.35 -16.36
N GLN A 12 23.26 11.55 -16.36
CA GLN A 12 22.94 12.28 -15.15
C GLN A 12 21.62 13.02 -15.32
N TRP A 13 20.80 12.99 -14.28
CA TRP A 13 19.58 13.77 -14.24
C TRP A 13 19.52 14.52 -12.93
N GLU A 14 19.59 15.84 -13.03
CA GLU A 14 19.39 16.76 -11.92
C GLU A 14 17.96 17.30 -12.02
N SER A 15 17.07 16.71 -11.24
CA SER A 15 15.66 17.04 -11.24
C SER A 15 15.34 18.22 -10.32
N ASP A 16 14.39 19.06 -10.75
CA ASP A 16 13.62 19.88 -9.81
C ASP A 16 12.65 18.99 -8.99
N PRO A 17 11.97 19.50 -7.95
CA PRO A 17 11.07 18.67 -7.13
C PRO A 17 9.94 18.00 -7.91
N PHE A 18 9.60 18.49 -9.11
CA PHE A 18 8.48 17.99 -9.91
C PHE A 18 8.90 17.21 -11.16
N GLY A 19 10.19 17.00 -11.43
CA GLY A 19 10.62 16.17 -12.56
C GLY A 19 10.70 16.91 -13.90
N GLY A 20 10.70 18.24 -13.90
CA GLY A 20 10.55 19.10 -15.08
C GLY A 20 11.83 19.29 -15.91
N THR A 21 12.99 18.91 -15.38
CA THR A 21 14.26 19.07 -16.10
C THR A 21 14.56 17.86 -16.99
N THR A 22 15.30 18.09 -18.07
CA THR A 22 15.78 17.02 -18.96
C THR A 22 17.04 16.37 -18.39
N ALA A 23 17.21 15.07 -18.65
CA ALA A 23 18.45 14.39 -18.33
C ALA A 23 19.58 14.83 -19.28
N ASN A 24 20.81 14.81 -18.77
CA ASN A 24 22.01 14.89 -19.59
C ASN A 24 22.41 13.46 -19.99
N ASP A 25 22.22 13.17 -21.28
CA ASP A 25 22.48 11.85 -21.88
C ASP A 25 23.93 11.69 -22.38
N ASP A 26 24.78 12.73 -22.31
CA ASP A 26 26.19 12.71 -22.70
C ASP A 26 26.99 13.56 -21.68
N VAL A 27 27.26 12.95 -20.52
CA VAL A 27 27.93 13.63 -19.40
C VAL A 27 29.44 13.66 -19.56
N ASP A 28 30.01 12.68 -20.26
CA ASP A 28 31.44 12.55 -20.52
C ASP A 28 31.92 13.31 -21.76
N GLY A 29 30.99 13.77 -22.62
CA GLY A 29 31.26 14.67 -23.73
C GLY A 29 31.98 13.99 -24.90
N ASP A 30 31.83 12.66 -25.03
CA ASP A 30 32.45 11.88 -26.08
C ASP A 30 31.65 11.88 -27.40
N GLY A 31 30.45 12.48 -27.37
CA GLY A 31 29.52 12.58 -28.50
C GLY A 31 28.62 11.35 -28.69
N VAL A 32 28.65 10.39 -27.76
CA VAL A 32 27.83 9.17 -27.76
C VAL A 32 26.77 9.25 -26.65
N ALA A 33 25.54 9.61 -27.02
CA ALA A 33 24.45 9.73 -26.05
C ALA A 33 23.98 8.37 -25.50
N PHE A 34 23.96 8.21 -24.18
CA PHE A 34 23.33 7.12 -23.46
C PHE A 34 21.90 7.50 -23.05
N VAL A 35 20.90 7.01 -23.80
CA VAL A 35 19.49 7.32 -23.52
C VAL A 35 18.95 6.44 -22.40
N TYR A 36 18.53 7.06 -21.30
CA TYR A 36 17.86 6.37 -20.20
C TYR A 36 16.54 7.05 -19.80
N ASN A 37 15.45 6.31 -20.00
CA ASN A 37 14.09 6.86 -19.90
C ASN A 37 13.46 6.75 -18.50
N LYS A 38 14.14 6.19 -17.49
CA LYS A 38 13.56 6.19 -16.13
C LYS A 38 13.66 7.58 -15.50
N ARG A 39 12.65 7.93 -14.70
CA ARG A 39 12.57 9.20 -13.95
C ARG A 39 12.41 8.91 -12.45
N PHE A 40 11.57 9.66 -11.74
CA PHE A 40 11.26 9.37 -10.33
C PHE A 40 10.72 7.95 -10.14
N ALA A 41 10.63 7.48 -8.90
CA ALA A 41 10.25 6.11 -8.58
C ALA A 41 8.98 5.68 -9.35
N GLY A 42 9.10 4.62 -10.16
CA GLY A 42 7.99 4.09 -10.99
C GLY A 42 7.80 4.76 -12.35
N GLN A 43 8.38 5.94 -12.59
CA GLN A 43 8.14 6.74 -13.80
C GLN A 43 9.01 6.34 -14.99
N TYR A 44 8.38 6.37 -16.17
CA TYR A 44 9.02 6.24 -17.48
C TYR A 44 8.77 7.50 -18.31
N TYR A 45 9.83 8.14 -18.76
CA TYR A 45 9.76 9.29 -19.65
C TYR A 45 9.41 8.86 -21.05
N ASP A 46 8.32 9.42 -21.56
CA ASP A 46 7.94 9.32 -22.96
C ASP A 46 8.46 10.55 -23.72
N SER A 47 9.46 10.34 -24.57
CA SER A 47 10.09 11.41 -25.34
C SER A 47 9.21 11.97 -26.46
N GLU A 48 8.16 11.25 -26.89
CA GLU A 48 7.24 11.75 -27.93
C GLU A 48 6.27 12.80 -27.37
N THR A 49 5.86 12.62 -26.12
CA THR A 49 4.87 13.49 -25.46
C THR A 49 5.47 14.43 -24.43
N GLY A 50 6.69 14.16 -23.94
CA GLY A 50 7.32 14.90 -22.87
C GLY A 50 6.72 14.62 -21.48
N LEU A 51 5.84 13.63 -21.38
CA LEU A 51 5.15 13.23 -20.15
C LEU A 51 5.88 12.09 -19.46
N HIS A 52 5.69 11.98 -18.15
CA HIS A 52 6.16 10.82 -17.38
C HIS A 52 5.00 9.84 -17.23
N TYR A 53 5.12 8.70 -17.89
CA TYR A 53 4.22 7.59 -17.71
C TYR A 53 4.44 6.97 -16.33
N ASN A 54 3.41 7.03 -15.50
CA ASN A 54 3.41 6.52 -14.14
C ASN A 54 2.38 5.39 -14.04
N TYR A 55 2.70 4.28 -14.72
CA TYR A 55 1.97 3.01 -14.87
C TYR A 55 0.48 3.10 -15.27
N PHE A 56 -0.35 3.79 -14.51
CA PHE A 56 -1.79 3.95 -14.75
C PHE A 56 -2.17 5.38 -15.12
N ARG A 57 -1.26 6.35 -14.94
CA ARG A 57 -1.53 7.76 -15.25
C ARG A 57 -0.33 8.41 -15.93
N TYR A 58 -0.62 9.35 -16.82
CA TYR A 58 0.39 10.25 -17.36
C TYR A 58 0.54 11.45 -16.41
N TYR A 59 1.77 11.66 -15.96
CA TYR A 59 2.17 12.79 -15.13
C TYR A 59 2.82 13.85 -16.02
N ASP A 60 2.34 15.08 -15.88
CA ASP A 60 2.93 16.26 -16.51
C ASP A 60 3.84 16.97 -15.50
N PRO A 61 5.17 16.86 -15.68
CA PRO A 61 6.12 17.49 -14.78
C PRO A 61 6.12 19.02 -14.89
N SER A 62 5.64 19.60 -16.00
CA SER A 62 5.59 21.06 -16.19
C SER A 62 4.53 21.72 -15.31
N THR A 63 3.43 21.01 -15.05
CA THR A 63 2.33 21.47 -14.19
C THR A 63 2.35 20.83 -12.80
N GLY A 64 3.20 19.81 -12.60
CA GLY A 64 3.32 19.07 -11.35
C GLY A 64 2.08 18.22 -11.02
N ARG A 65 1.36 17.76 -12.06
CA ARG A 65 0.03 17.15 -11.94
C ARG A 65 -0.14 15.98 -12.89
N TYR A 66 -1.06 15.08 -12.57
CA TYR A 66 -1.54 14.11 -13.53
C TYR A 66 -2.41 14.81 -14.59
N ILE A 67 -2.35 14.36 -15.84
CA ILE A 67 -3.21 14.88 -16.92
C ILE A 67 -4.59 14.21 -16.96
N THR A 68 -4.73 13.13 -16.20
CA THR A 68 -5.98 12.39 -16.00
C THR A 68 -6.41 12.54 -14.54
N SER A 69 -7.72 12.68 -14.31
CA SER A 69 -8.26 12.72 -12.96
C SER A 69 -7.98 11.39 -12.26
N ASP A 70 -7.70 11.47 -10.97
CA ASP A 70 -7.45 10.31 -10.13
C ASP A 70 -8.62 9.32 -10.21
N PRO A 71 -8.36 8.05 -10.56
CA PRO A 71 -9.34 6.97 -10.48
C PRO A 71 -10.00 6.86 -9.10
N ILE A 72 -9.31 7.20 -8.00
CA ILE A 72 -9.86 7.19 -6.63
C ILE A 72 -10.67 8.46 -6.29
N GLY A 73 -10.74 9.43 -7.21
CA GLY A 73 -11.51 10.66 -7.08
C GLY A 73 -11.07 11.53 -5.89
N LEU A 74 -12.02 12.24 -5.25
CA LEU A 74 -11.73 13.14 -4.12
C LEU A 74 -11.13 12.45 -2.88
N ARG A 75 -11.02 11.11 -2.88
CA ARG A 75 -10.41 10.34 -1.79
C ARG A 75 -8.87 10.39 -1.80
N GLY A 76 -8.26 10.74 -2.93
CA GLY A 76 -6.82 11.07 -3.03
C GLY A 76 -6.49 12.50 -2.62
N GLY A 77 -7.51 13.28 -2.22
CA GLY A 77 -7.42 14.69 -1.88
C GLY A 77 -8.42 15.52 -2.70
N LEU A 78 -8.66 16.76 -2.27
CA LEU A 78 -9.56 17.69 -2.98
C LEU A 78 -9.11 17.97 -4.42
N ASN A 79 -7.82 17.82 -4.69
CA ASN A 79 -7.24 17.93 -6.03
C ASN A 79 -7.00 16.55 -6.62
N THR A 80 -7.96 16.06 -7.41
CA THR A 80 -7.88 14.77 -8.10
C THR A 80 -6.84 14.73 -9.21
N TYR A 81 -6.13 15.82 -9.48
CA TYR A 81 -5.00 15.83 -10.42
C TYR A 81 -3.66 15.97 -9.68
N GLY A 82 -3.68 16.01 -8.34
CA GLY A 82 -2.51 16.24 -7.52
C GLY A 82 -1.56 15.05 -7.54
N TYR A 83 -0.27 15.33 -7.78
CA TYR A 83 0.80 14.37 -7.56
C TYR A 83 1.28 14.47 -6.12
N VAL A 84 1.23 13.36 -5.36
CA VAL A 84 1.83 13.24 -4.03
C VAL A 84 1.42 14.36 -3.05
N GLY A 85 0.14 14.74 -3.05
CA GLY A 85 -0.38 15.80 -2.17
C GLY A 85 0.31 17.17 -2.31
N GLY A 86 1.05 17.40 -3.40
CA GLY A 86 1.85 18.61 -3.61
C GLY A 86 3.22 18.62 -2.90
N ASN A 87 3.68 17.48 -2.35
CA ASN A 87 4.98 17.36 -1.69
C ASN A 87 5.83 16.20 -2.25
N PRO A 88 6.30 16.30 -3.50
CA PRO A 88 7.10 15.26 -4.16
C PRO A 88 8.53 15.13 -3.61
N ALA A 89 8.98 16.06 -2.75
CA ALA A 89 10.30 16.00 -2.12
C ALA A 89 10.35 14.96 -0.98
N ASN A 90 9.22 14.73 -0.31
CA ASN A 90 9.15 13.81 0.82
C ASN A 90 8.52 12.48 0.45
N TRP A 91 7.59 12.48 -0.51
CA TRP A 91 6.74 11.34 -0.81
C TRP A 91 6.83 11.01 -2.31
N SER A 92 6.59 9.76 -2.65
CA SER A 92 6.54 9.29 -4.05
C SER A 92 5.30 8.42 -4.21
N ASP A 93 4.60 8.54 -5.34
CA ASP A 93 3.49 7.66 -5.74
C ASP A 93 3.96 6.83 -6.94
N PRO A 94 4.57 5.66 -6.71
CA PRO A 94 5.17 4.87 -7.78
C PRO A 94 4.14 4.08 -8.60
N LEU A 95 2.87 3.97 -8.15
CA LEU A 95 1.94 2.96 -8.67
C LEU A 95 0.44 3.34 -8.75
N GLY A 96 -0.10 4.36 -8.07
CA GLY A 96 -1.51 4.79 -8.16
C GLY A 96 -2.58 3.71 -7.84
N LEU A 97 -2.79 3.40 -6.56
CA LEU A 97 -3.16 2.06 -6.05
C LEU A 97 -4.60 1.84 -5.53
N VAL A 98 -4.96 0.55 -5.30
CA VAL A 98 -6.29 0.04 -4.88
C VAL A 98 -6.42 -0.09 -3.36
N VAL A 99 -7.46 0.54 -2.81
CA VAL A 99 -7.78 0.51 -1.37
C VAL A 99 -8.82 -0.56 -1.05
N TRP A 100 -8.48 -1.44 -0.11
CA TRP A 100 -9.35 -2.42 0.53
C TRP A 100 -9.84 -1.91 1.89
N LYS A 101 -11.15 -1.94 2.13
CA LYS A 101 -11.74 -1.51 3.41
C LYS A 101 -12.61 -2.59 4.02
N GLY A 102 -12.61 -2.66 5.34
CA GLY A 102 -13.58 -3.48 6.04
C GLY A 102 -13.24 -3.64 7.51
N GLN A 103 -13.45 -4.84 8.03
CA GLN A 103 -13.37 -5.10 9.45
C GLN A 103 -12.51 -6.32 9.71
N PHE A 104 -11.87 -6.33 10.88
CA PHE A 104 -11.19 -7.51 11.38
C PHE A 104 -11.78 -7.94 12.71
N TYR A 105 -11.69 -9.23 12.97
CA TYR A 105 -11.98 -9.83 14.25
C TYR A 105 -10.95 -10.93 14.53
N SER A 106 -10.46 -11.01 15.75
CA SER A 106 -9.58 -12.06 16.20
C SER A 106 -10.04 -12.66 17.52
N VAL A 107 -9.71 -13.93 17.70
CA VAL A 107 -9.83 -14.65 18.96
C VAL A 107 -8.50 -15.30 19.28
N GLY A 108 -8.06 -15.15 20.51
CA GLY A 108 -6.75 -15.60 20.95
C GLY A 108 -6.79 -16.32 22.28
N ALA A 109 -5.83 -17.21 22.47
CA ALA A 109 -5.51 -17.79 23.76
C ALA A 109 -3.99 -17.79 23.96
N SER A 110 -3.57 -17.53 25.20
CA SER A 110 -2.16 -17.53 25.59
C SER A 110 -1.90 -18.53 26.72
N VAL A 111 -0.75 -19.21 26.63
CA VAL A 111 -0.27 -20.16 27.64
C VAL A 111 1.22 -19.91 27.88
N GLY A 112 1.55 -19.43 29.07
CA GLY A 112 2.92 -19.03 29.39
C GLY A 112 3.32 -17.79 28.58
N LEU A 113 4.35 -17.92 27.74
CA LEU A 113 4.82 -16.86 26.84
C LEU A 113 4.39 -17.08 25.39
N GLY A 114 3.71 -18.18 25.08
CA GLY A 114 3.24 -18.50 23.75
C GLY A 114 1.76 -18.15 23.60
N ALA A 115 1.39 -17.71 22.41
CA ALA A 115 0.01 -17.39 22.09
C ALA A 115 -0.35 -17.82 20.68
N TYR A 116 -1.63 -18.15 20.52
CA TYR A 116 -2.26 -18.49 19.27
C TYR A 116 -3.46 -17.57 19.08
N THR A 117 -3.53 -16.92 17.92
CA THR A 117 -4.64 -16.06 17.54
C THR A 117 -5.15 -16.45 16.16
N HIS A 118 -6.46 -16.56 16.03
CA HIS A 118 -7.13 -16.72 14.74
C HIS A 118 -7.73 -15.39 14.33
N TRP A 119 -7.32 -14.87 13.18
CA TRP A 119 -7.74 -13.59 12.63
C TRP A 119 -8.64 -13.80 11.42
N ILE A 120 -9.68 -12.97 11.34
CA ILE A 120 -10.59 -12.92 10.21
C ILE A 120 -10.70 -11.47 9.77
N PHE A 121 -10.29 -11.20 8.53
CA PHE A 121 -10.48 -9.93 7.86
C PHE A 121 -11.59 -10.08 6.84
N THR A 122 -12.60 -9.21 6.90
CA THR A 122 -13.59 -9.08 5.84
C THR A 122 -13.32 -7.79 5.11
N LEU A 123 -12.67 -7.90 3.95
CA LEU A 123 -12.22 -6.76 3.17
C LEU A 123 -13.08 -6.61 1.92
N THR A 124 -13.31 -5.37 1.53
CA THR A 124 -14.02 -5.01 0.31
C THR A 124 -13.12 -4.09 -0.50
N SER A 125 -12.80 -4.48 -1.73
CA SER A 125 -12.05 -3.63 -2.63
C SER A 125 -12.86 -2.38 -2.97
N GLU A 126 -12.19 -1.33 -3.40
CA GLU A 126 -12.87 -0.30 -4.14
C GLU A 126 -13.26 -0.76 -5.55
N CYS A 127 -14.07 0.06 -6.21
CA CYS A 127 -14.58 -0.24 -7.54
C CYS A 127 -13.52 0.09 -8.57
N ILE A 128 -12.96 -0.94 -9.23
CA ILE A 128 -11.95 -0.80 -10.29
C ILE A 128 -12.50 -1.48 -11.54
N ASP A 129 -12.48 -0.79 -12.68
CA ASP A 129 -13.00 -1.29 -13.96
C ASP A 129 -14.43 -1.84 -13.90
N GLY A 130 -15.26 -1.26 -13.01
CA GLY A 130 -16.64 -1.68 -12.79
C GLY A 130 -16.78 -3.04 -12.08
N GLN A 131 -15.71 -3.52 -11.44
CA GLN A 131 -15.66 -4.71 -10.62
C GLN A 131 -15.37 -4.36 -9.16
N LYS A 132 -15.99 -5.08 -8.24
CA LYS A 132 -15.78 -4.96 -6.81
C LYS A 132 -15.71 -6.35 -6.20
N TYR A 133 -14.74 -6.56 -5.32
CA TYR A 133 -14.52 -7.84 -4.67
C TYR A 133 -14.78 -7.69 -3.18
N LYS A 134 -15.50 -8.65 -2.62
CA LYS A 134 -15.54 -8.85 -1.17
C LYS A 134 -14.79 -10.13 -0.87
N ILE A 135 -13.78 -10.05 -0.01
CA ILE A 135 -12.92 -11.16 0.34
C ILE A 135 -12.95 -11.37 1.86
N LYS A 136 -12.74 -12.61 2.25
CA LYS A 136 -12.45 -13.01 3.62
C LYS A 136 -11.01 -13.50 3.65
N VAL A 137 -10.18 -12.92 4.50
CA VAL A 137 -8.84 -13.42 4.78
C VAL A 137 -8.88 -14.05 6.16
N SER A 138 -8.60 -15.34 6.24
CA SER A 138 -8.52 -16.08 7.51
C SER A 138 -7.05 -16.37 7.77
N ALA A 139 -6.57 -16.12 8.99
CA ALA A 139 -5.18 -16.33 9.31
C ALA A 139 -4.99 -16.92 10.71
N ASP A 140 -4.06 -17.86 10.80
CA ASP A 140 -3.65 -18.51 12.05
C ASP A 140 -2.26 -18.02 12.42
N VAL A 141 -2.16 -17.31 13.54
CA VAL A 141 -0.96 -16.57 13.93
C VAL A 141 -0.46 -17.06 15.28
N PHE A 142 0.85 -17.32 15.35
CA PHE A 142 1.55 -17.75 16.54
C PHE A 142 2.61 -16.71 16.92
N GLY A 143 2.63 -16.34 18.20
CA GLY A 143 3.49 -15.28 18.68
C GLY A 143 3.93 -15.49 20.11
N ALA A 144 4.95 -14.72 20.49
CA ALA A 144 5.25 -14.49 21.89
C ALA A 144 4.44 -13.29 22.37
N GLU A 145 3.56 -13.51 23.34
CA GLU A 145 2.66 -12.49 23.85
C GLU A 145 2.75 -12.40 25.38
N TYR A 146 2.69 -11.17 25.87
CA TYR A 146 2.26 -10.90 27.24
C TYR A 146 0.82 -10.45 27.19
N SER A 147 -0.09 -11.41 27.36
CA SER A 147 -1.52 -11.14 27.27
C SER A 147 -2.36 -11.88 28.30
N LEU A 148 -3.64 -11.52 28.37
CA LEU A 148 -4.63 -12.31 29.09
C LEU A 148 -4.70 -13.72 28.48
N PRO A 149 -5.03 -14.76 29.28
CA PRO A 149 -5.08 -16.14 28.81
C PRO A 149 -6.08 -16.38 27.68
N PHE A 150 -7.03 -15.47 27.48
CA PHE A 150 -7.93 -15.41 26.35
C PHE A 150 -8.22 -13.96 26.00
N GLY A 151 -8.41 -13.69 24.71
CA GLY A 151 -8.70 -12.35 24.21
C GLY A 151 -9.55 -12.39 22.95
N THR A 152 -10.29 -11.30 22.73
CA THR A 152 -10.99 -11.05 21.48
C THR A 152 -10.78 -9.60 21.10
N THR A 153 -10.51 -9.34 19.84
CA THR A 153 -10.20 -8.00 19.35
C THR A 153 -10.89 -7.81 18.02
N GLY A 154 -11.49 -6.65 17.77
CA GLY A 154 -12.05 -6.35 16.47
C GLY A 154 -12.18 -4.85 16.23
N GLY A 155 -12.11 -4.44 14.97
CA GLY A 155 -12.13 -3.04 14.57
C GLY A 155 -12.19 -2.87 13.06
N ASP A 156 -12.22 -1.62 12.62
CA ASP A 156 -12.21 -1.26 11.20
C ASP A 156 -10.76 -1.17 10.69
N ILE A 157 -10.56 -1.56 9.43
CA ILE A 157 -9.26 -1.58 8.76
C ILE A 157 -9.37 -1.07 7.33
N SER A 158 -8.33 -0.36 6.87
CA SER A 158 -8.17 0.11 5.50
C SER A 158 -6.76 -0.20 5.05
N ILE A 159 -6.61 -1.02 4.02
CA ILE A 159 -5.33 -1.52 3.51
C ILE A 159 -5.17 -1.07 2.06
N ASP A 160 -3.98 -0.63 1.70
CA ASP A 160 -3.58 -0.40 0.31
C ASP A 160 -2.76 -1.61 -0.13
N ASP A 161 -3.19 -2.28 -1.21
CA ASP A 161 -2.57 -3.52 -1.66
C ASP A 161 -1.35 -3.32 -2.56
N GLY A 162 -0.98 -2.08 -2.89
CA GLY A 162 0.17 -1.88 -3.77
C GLY A 162 -0.10 -2.24 -5.23
N LEU A 163 -1.34 -2.55 -5.63
CA LEU A 163 -1.71 -2.92 -6.99
C LEU A 163 -2.75 -1.95 -7.60
N GLY A 164 -2.72 -1.79 -8.93
CA GLY A 164 -3.74 -1.03 -9.67
C GLY A 164 -4.89 -1.89 -10.19
N VAL A 165 -4.88 -3.19 -9.86
CA VAL A 165 -5.90 -4.17 -10.24
C VAL A 165 -6.34 -4.93 -8.99
N ILE A 166 -7.60 -5.36 -8.97
CA ILE A 166 -8.13 -6.13 -7.85
C ILE A 166 -7.53 -7.55 -7.91
N ASP A 167 -6.52 -7.81 -7.08
CA ASP A 167 -5.91 -9.13 -6.93
C ASP A 167 -5.95 -9.60 -5.46
N PRO A 168 -6.91 -10.45 -5.10
CA PRO A 168 -7.00 -11.01 -3.76
C PRO A 168 -5.80 -11.87 -3.34
N SER A 169 -5.02 -12.40 -4.30
CA SER A 169 -3.95 -13.36 -3.99
C SER A 169 -2.79 -12.74 -3.20
N GLY A 170 -2.65 -11.40 -3.21
CA GLY A 170 -1.68 -10.69 -2.39
C GLY A 170 -1.89 -10.84 -0.88
N PHE A 171 -3.09 -11.24 -0.46
CA PHE A 171 -3.42 -11.51 0.95
C PHE A 171 -3.26 -12.99 1.35
N GLU A 172 -2.79 -13.85 0.45
CA GLU A 172 -2.56 -15.27 0.70
C GLU A 172 -1.09 -15.54 1.02
N GLY A 173 -0.83 -16.47 1.94
CA GLY A 173 0.52 -16.87 2.34
C GLY A 173 0.93 -16.30 3.70
N THR A 174 2.20 -15.94 3.86
CA THR A 174 2.76 -15.50 5.15
C THR A 174 2.06 -14.24 5.65
N ILE A 175 1.68 -14.23 6.93
CA ILE A 175 1.22 -13.03 7.62
C ILE A 175 2.12 -12.73 8.82
N LEU A 176 2.41 -11.46 9.01
CA LEU A 176 3.06 -10.91 10.19
C LEU A 176 2.10 -9.95 10.86
N ILE A 177 1.85 -10.13 12.15
CA ILE A 177 1.09 -9.20 12.97
C ILE A 177 1.95 -8.81 14.15
N GLY A 178 2.00 -7.52 14.45
CA GLY A 178 2.45 -7.09 15.76
C GLY A 178 1.81 -5.79 16.16
N GLY A 179 2.07 -5.40 17.40
CA GLY A 179 1.38 -4.25 17.94
C GLY A 179 1.20 -4.29 19.44
N SER A 180 0.40 -3.34 19.89
CA SER A 180 0.01 -3.20 21.28
C SER A 180 -1.46 -2.83 21.35
N SER A 181 -2.22 -3.56 22.16
CA SER A 181 -3.65 -3.36 22.35
C SER A 181 -4.00 -3.34 23.83
N VAL A 182 -4.92 -2.45 24.20
CA VAL A 182 -5.56 -2.44 25.52
C VAL A 182 -7.04 -2.14 25.33
N ALA A 183 -7.89 -3.11 25.68
CA ALA A 183 -9.34 -3.03 25.62
C ALA A 183 -10.02 -3.74 26.80
N TRP A 184 -10.96 -3.03 27.42
CA TRP A 184 -11.96 -3.57 28.33
C TRP A 184 -13.33 -3.06 27.87
N GLY A 185 -13.94 -3.77 26.93
CA GLY A 185 -15.12 -3.33 26.20
C GLY A 185 -14.74 -2.54 24.95
N ILE A 186 -14.32 -1.28 25.09
CA ILE A 186 -13.80 -0.45 24.00
C ILE A 186 -12.40 0.03 24.39
N GLY A 187 -11.45 -0.08 23.48
CA GLY A 187 -10.04 0.18 23.72
C GLY A 187 -9.31 0.77 22.53
N TYR A 188 -8.01 0.94 22.70
CA TYR A 188 -7.10 1.45 21.69
C TYR A 188 -6.08 0.38 21.33
N SER A 189 -5.77 0.30 20.04
CA SER A 189 -4.70 -0.55 19.53
C SER A 189 -3.80 0.24 18.60
N TRP A 190 -2.53 -0.12 18.59
CA TRP A 190 -1.62 0.12 17.49
C TRP A 190 -1.28 -1.25 16.91
N THR A 191 -1.60 -1.46 15.63
CA THR A 191 -1.35 -2.75 14.96
C THR A 191 -0.63 -2.49 13.66
N PHE A 192 0.41 -3.28 13.42
CA PHE A 192 0.98 -3.44 12.09
C PHE A 192 0.64 -4.84 11.59
N ILE A 193 0.23 -4.91 10.33
CA ILE A 193 -0.09 -6.15 9.64
C ILE A 193 0.67 -6.14 8.34
N SER A 194 1.35 -7.23 8.04
CA SER A 194 2.05 -7.43 6.79
C SER A 194 1.64 -8.76 6.19
N PHE A 195 1.33 -8.78 4.90
CA PHE A 195 1.10 -9.99 4.12
C PHE A 195 2.25 -10.21 3.14
N ASN A 196 2.55 -11.48 2.89
CA ASN A 196 3.52 -11.95 1.90
C ASN A 196 4.87 -11.22 1.99
N ASP A 197 5.52 -11.32 3.15
CA ASP A 197 6.84 -10.74 3.45
C ASP A 197 6.93 -9.20 3.32
N GLY A 198 5.84 -8.48 3.57
CA GLY A 198 5.84 -7.00 3.59
C GLY A 198 5.36 -6.34 2.31
N LEU A 199 4.90 -7.13 1.33
CA LEU A 199 4.38 -6.60 0.08
C LEU A 199 3.11 -5.75 0.30
N ILE A 200 2.25 -6.17 1.23
CA ILE A 200 1.08 -5.40 1.67
C ILE A 200 1.27 -5.09 3.15
N THR A 201 1.45 -3.81 3.49
CA THR A 201 1.68 -3.38 4.86
C THR A 201 0.61 -2.39 5.32
N TYR A 202 -0.05 -2.72 6.42
CA TYR A 202 -0.90 -1.82 7.18
C TYR A 202 -0.19 -1.39 8.46
N ASN A 203 -0.16 -0.07 8.69
CA ASN A 203 0.23 0.51 9.97
C ASN A 203 -0.90 1.44 10.41
N GLY A 204 -1.52 1.16 11.55
CA GLY A 204 -2.61 2.00 11.99
C GLY A 204 -2.93 1.92 13.48
N HIS A 205 -3.60 2.97 13.93
CA HIS A 205 -4.23 3.02 15.24
C HIS A 205 -5.71 2.69 15.06
N GLY A 206 -6.19 1.67 15.77
CA GLY A 206 -7.57 1.22 15.69
C GLY A 206 -8.28 1.40 17.03
N VAL A 207 -9.58 1.71 16.97
CA VAL A 207 -10.48 1.47 18.10
C VAL A 207 -10.82 -0.01 18.06
N ILE A 208 -10.56 -0.69 19.17
CA ILE A 208 -10.81 -2.13 19.28
C ILE A 208 -11.91 -2.42 20.29
N GLY A 209 -12.82 -3.31 19.92
CA GLY A 209 -13.84 -3.85 20.82
C GLY A 209 -13.41 -5.20 21.38
N GLY A 210 -13.59 -5.41 22.68
CA GLY A 210 -13.36 -6.71 23.33
C GLY A 210 -12.64 -6.63 24.67
N VAL A 211 -12.17 -7.80 25.13
CA VAL A 211 -11.31 -7.93 26.30
C VAL A 211 -9.95 -8.36 25.77
N ASP A 212 -9.00 -7.44 25.77
CA ASP A 212 -7.67 -7.68 25.24
C ASP A 212 -6.65 -6.79 25.95
N VAL A 213 -5.54 -7.37 26.35
CA VAL A 213 -4.34 -6.63 26.75
C VAL A 213 -3.22 -7.43 26.16
N ALA A 214 -2.63 -6.96 25.07
CA ALA A 214 -1.60 -7.72 24.40
C ALA A 214 -0.50 -6.82 23.88
N LEU A 215 0.73 -7.25 24.16
CA LEU A 215 1.95 -6.74 23.55
C LEU A 215 2.52 -7.86 22.69
N PHE A 216 2.51 -7.64 21.39
CA PHE A 216 3.10 -8.54 20.41
C PHE A 216 4.33 -7.83 19.88
N SER A 217 5.52 -8.39 20.12
CA SER A 217 6.70 -7.88 19.43
C SER A 217 6.55 -8.16 17.94
N GLU A 218 6.36 -9.43 17.58
CA GLU A 218 6.15 -9.93 16.22
C GLU A 218 5.51 -11.33 16.32
N ALA A 219 4.40 -11.56 15.63
CA ALA A 219 3.70 -12.83 15.56
C ALA A 219 3.54 -13.24 14.09
N PHE A 220 3.76 -14.51 13.79
CA PHE A 220 3.87 -15.03 12.44
C PHE A 220 2.80 -16.08 12.18
N GLY A 221 2.29 -16.13 10.97
CA GLY A 221 1.24 -17.07 10.62
C GLY A 221 1.14 -17.31 9.13
N GLU A 222 0.14 -18.09 8.78
CA GLU A 222 -0.32 -18.26 7.40
C GLU A 222 -1.73 -17.70 7.27
N SER A 223 -2.01 -17.15 6.10
CA SER A 223 -3.28 -16.55 5.72
C SER A 223 -3.82 -17.20 4.45
N GLU A 224 -5.12 -17.46 4.46
CA GLU A 224 -5.86 -18.02 3.34
C GLU A 224 -6.95 -17.03 2.92
N VAL A 225 -7.11 -16.87 1.61
CA VAL A 225 -8.06 -15.93 1.02
C VAL A 225 -9.25 -16.67 0.42
N SER A 226 -10.44 -16.23 0.81
CA SER A 226 -11.71 -16.71 0.26
C SER A 226 -12.46 -15.55 -0.39
N ILE A 227 -12.81 -15.69 -1.66
CA ILE A 227 -13.64 -14.71 -2.35
C ILE A 227 -15.10 -14.91 -1.92
N LEU A 228 -15.67 -13.92 -1.24
CA LEU A 228 -17.05 -13.95 -0.76
C LEU A 228 -18.04 -13.47 -1.83
N ASP A 229 -17.68 -12.40 -2.54
CA ASP A 229 -18.52 -11.84 -3.59
C ASP A 229 -17.68 -11.20 -4.69
N LYS A 230 -18.19 -11.29 -5.92
CA LYS A 230 -17.70 -10.56 -7.09
C LYS A 230 -18.89 -9.84 -7.71
N SER A 231 -19.01 -8.55 -7.44
CA SER A 231 -20.10 -7.72 -7.91
C SER A 231 -19.63 -6.73 -8.97
N LYS A 232 -20.53 -6.45 -9.92
CA LYS A 232 -20.37 -5.28 -10.79
C LYS A 232 -20.70 -4.04 -9.97
N CYS A 233 -19.86 -3.03 -10.09
CA CYS A 233 -20.08 -1.73 -9.45
C CYS A 233 -20.15 -0.66 -10.54
N SER A 234 -21.06 0.29 -10.37
CA SER A 234 -20.96 1.56 -11.06
C SER A 234 -20.09 2.48 -10.21
N SER A 235 -19.24 3.32 -10.80
CA SER A 235 -18.43 4.29 -10.03
C SER A 235 -19.30 5.30 -9.23
N CYS A 236 -20.63 5.22 -9.35
CA CYS A 236 -21.64 6.01 -8.64
C CYS A 236 -22.16 5.38 -7.35
N ASP A 237 -21.91 4.09 -7.06
CA ASP A 237 -22.39 3.44 -5.82
C ASP A 237 -21.46 3.75 -4.65
N LYS A 238 -21.53 5.00 -4.17
CA LYS A 238 -21.05 5.39 -2.84
C LYS A 238 -22.06 4.84 -1.82
N GLY A 239 -21.75 3.69 -1.25
CA GLY A 239 -22.43 3.21 -0.04
C GLY A 239 -22.20 4.19 1.11
N GLU A 240 -23.29 4.51 1.80
CA GLU A 240 -23.40 5.21 3.09
C GLU A 240 -22.39 4.73 4.15
#